data_AF-A0AA42S0B0-F1
#
_entry.id   AF-A0AA42S0B0-F1
#
_cell.length_a   1.000
_cell.length_b   1.000
_cell.length_c   1.000
_cell.angle_alpha   90.00
_cell.angle_beta   90.00
_cell.angle_gamma   90.00
#
_symmetry.space_group_name_H-M   'P 1'
#
loop_
_entity.id
_entity.type
_entity.pdbx_description
1 polymer ?
#
loop_
_entity_poly.entity_id
_entity_poly.type
_entity_poly.pdbx_seq_one_letter_code
_entity_poly.pdbx_strand_id
1 'polypeptide(L)'
;MLWLCLCGPALALELNEQELAGKRLYREGLSSSDAQLLARVGPGDMSVPASVLPCASCHGNDGRGRSEGGVRPPSLDWQRLALGTGNREANNRRYPAYTEASLARVVRSGVDPAGNRLDPAMPRFELSLADQRNLAAYLKRLGEDRDPGVEEGTLRLGTLLPEQGPLAEAGRTVKAVLEDGVAQLNQAGGIHGRRLQLIALDPGPDSASTAQALDQLIQRERIFALIAPVAPLLDSRQLEQAGLPLVGATPRSGGSAQVFDPLPGVPEQLLSVALHARDSLGLARDAVQVIYAGEDQAQAAQWVQQRLRQLGFTGVSAQAFTGQALAGAGIVFLGRAQAFAELAASLQASGRNPYLLAASNQVAGAVPGLAPAWSRRVLLAYPFVPGDWTARGRATLAGVQQRQGLEPRQASLQVSTLCAWQLLVEALKQVGRDASREQLLGALEQLHDVDTGLTPLLGFGPGRRQGMAGAHVVAVSLPGPGYVEVAPYRPVPDTP
;
A
#
# COMPACT_ATOMS: atom_id res chain seq x y z
N MET A 1 16.06 -15.78 -45.25
CA MET A 1 16.61 -14.61 -44.51
C MET A 1 15.53 -14.12 -43.56
N LEU A 2 15.42 -14.71 -42.37
CA LEU A 2 14.59 -14.18 -41.28
C LEU A 2 15.55 -13.55 -40.28
N TRP A 3 15.51 -12.22 -40.16
CA TRP A 3 16.19 -11.49 -39.10
C TRP A 3 15.39 -11.65 -37.81
N LEU A 4 15.92 -12.41 -36.86
CA LEU A 4 15.51 -12.34 -35.45
C LEU A 4 16.12 -11.06 -34.86
N CYS A 5 15.29 -10.02 -34.67
CA CYS A 5 15.61 -8.93 -33.78
C CYS A 5 15.57 -9.43 -32.33
N LEU A 6 16.74 -9.78 -31.79
CA LEU A 6 16.97 -9.89 -30.36
C LEU A 6 16.88 -8.49 -29.74
N CYS A 7 15.71 -8.13 -29.20
CA CYS A 7 15.61 -7.02 -28.26
C CYS A 7 16.30 -7.46 -26.96
N GLY A 8 17.52 -7.00 -26.74
CA GLY A 8 18.18 -7.12 -25.43
C GLY A 8 17.39 -6.37 -24.35
N PRO A 9 17.54 -6.74 -23.07
CA PRO A 9 16.92 -5.99 -21.98
C PRO A 9 17.52 -4.58 -21.98
N ALA A 10 16.68 -3.56 -22.16
CA ALA A 10 17.09 -2.19 -21.97
C ALA A 10 17.40 -2.02 -20.47
N LEU A 11 18.69 -2.02 -20.13
CA LEU A 11 19.15 -1.77 -18.76
C LEU A 11 18.62 -0.40 -18.32
N ALA A 12 18.07 -0.36 -17.11
CA ALA A 12 17.73 0.90 -16.43
C ALA A 12 18.95 1.83 -16.49
N LEU A 13 18.70 3.13 -16.64
CA LEU A 13 19.74 4.14 -16.74
C LEU A 13 20.70 4.05 -15.53
N GLU A 14 21.92 3.54 -15.75
CA GLU A 14 22.95 3.60 -14.71
C GLU A 14 23.55 5.01 -14.70
N LEU A 15 23.35 5.70 -13.58
CA LEU A 15 23.96 7.00 -13.34
C LEU A 15 25.41 6.82 -12.91
N ASN A 16 26.32 7.59 -13.47
CA ASN A 16 27.71 7.62 -13.00
C ASN A 16 27.83 8.35 -11.64
N GLU A 17 29.00 8.29 -11.00
CA GLU A 17 29.21 8.92 -9.67
C GLU A 17 28.83 10.40 -9.62
N GLN A 18 29.13 11.14 -10.69
CA GLN A 18 28.84 12.57 -10.81
C GLN A 18 27.32 12.82 -10.88
N GLU A 19 26.62 12.02 -11.67
CA GLU A 19 25.17 12.07 -11.82
C GLU A 19 24.46 11.60 -10.54
N LEU A 20 24.96 10.59 -9.85
CA LEU A 20 24.46 10.14 -8.55
C LEU A 20 24.61 11.24 -7.48
N ALA A 21 25.76 11.90 -7.43
CA ALA A 21 25.96 13.06 -6.57
C ALA A 21 24.98 14.20 -6.90
N GLY A 22 24.74 14.44 -8.20
CA GLY A 22 23.76 15.42 -8.66
C GLY A 22 22.33 15.06 -8.29
N LYS A 23 21.97 13.78 -8.37
CA LYS A 23 20.67 13.23 -7.95
C LYS A 23 20.44 13.44 -6.46
N ARG A 24 21.43 13.10 -5.64
CA ARG A 24 21.38 13.30 -4.18
C ARG A 24 21.18 14.78 -3.84
N LEU A 25 21.92 15.68 -4.50
CA LEU A 25 21.74 17.11 -4.35
C LEU A 25 20.33 17.57 -4.75
N TYR A 26 19.83 17.09 -5.90
CA TYR A 26 18.52 17.46 -6.43
C TYR A 26 17.36 17.00 -5.53
N ARG A 27 17.41 15.74 -5.05
CA ARG A 27 16.33 15.10 -4.30
C ARG A 27 16.39 15.41 -2.80
N GLU A 28 17.59 15.53 -2.24
CA GLU A 28 17.80 15.58 -0.79
C GLU A 28 18.49 16.87 -0.35
N GLY A 29 18.98 17.71 -1.27
CA GLY A 29 19.68 18.95 -0.92
C GLY A 29 21.05 18.75 -0.29
N LEU A 30 21.68 17.59 -0.50
CA LEU A 30 22.97 17.23 0.12
C LEU A 30 24.14 17.35 -0.86
N SER A 31 25.26 17.91 -0.39
CA SER A 31 26.50 18.06 -1.17
C SER A 31 27.20 16.72 -1.38
N SER A 32 28.01 16.61 -2.44
CA SER A 32 28.92 15.47 -2.61
C SER A 32 30.07 15.42 -1.59
N SER A 33 30.36 16.54 -0.90
CA SER A 33 31.40 16.59 0.14
C SER A 33 30.84 16.40 1.56
N ASP A 34 29.55 16.09 1.69
CA ASP A 34 28.78 16.06 2.94
C ASP A 34 28.79 17.39 3.73
N ALA A 35 29.31 18.48 3.16
CA ALA A 35 29.13 19.82 3.70
C ALA A 35 27.65 20.22 3.66
N GLN A 36 27.19 20.88 4.72
CA GLN A 36 25.83 21.44 4.75
C GLN A 36 25.72 22.55 3.70
N LEU A 37 24.76 22.38 2.78
CA LEU A 37 24.43 23.40 1.80
C LEU A 37 23.34 24.32 2.35
N LEU A 38 23.44 25.60 2.02
CA LEU A 38 22.44 26.60 2.38
C LEU A 38 21.64 27.01 1.15
N ALA A 39 20.35 27.25 1.37
CA ALA A 39 19.42 27.81 0.41
C ALA A 39 18.81 29.08 1.00
N ARG A 40 18.76 30.14 0.20
CA ARG A 40 18.10 31.40 0.55
C ARG A 40 16.75 31.49 -0.14
N VAL A 41 15.67 31.73 0.60
CA VAL A 41 14.30 31.68 0.06
C VAL A 41 13.46 32.87 0.52
N GLY A 42 12.52 33.28 -0.34
CA GLY A 42 11.57 34.34 -0.07
C GLY A 42 12.14 35.75 -0.24
N PRO A 43 11.30 36.78 -0.10
CA PRO A 43 11.71 38.17 -0.32
C PRO A 43 12.72 38.69 0.72
N GLY A 44 12.86 38.01 1.86
CA GLY A 44 13.82 38.34 2.91
C GLY A 44 15.14 37.55 2.86
N ASP A 45 15.36 36.73 1.82
CA ASP A 45 16.54 35.85 1.69
C ASP A 45 16.81 35.01 2.97
N MET A 46 15.74 34.44 3.55
CA MET A 46 15.86 33.57 4.73
C MET A 46 16.76 32.38 4.39
N SER A 47 17.81 32.18 5.18
CA SER A 47 18.75 31.08 4.99
C SER A 47 18.27 29.84 5.74
N VAL A 48 18.18 28.72 5.02
CA VAL A 48 17.81 27.41 5.55
C VAL A 48 18.75 26.33 4.99
N PRO A 49 18.93 25.19 5.67
CA PRO A 49 19.60 24.05 5.07
C PRO A 49 18.89 23.64 3.77
N ALA A 50 19.65 23.37 2.71
CA ALA A 50 19.11 22.98 1.41
C ALA A 50 18.28 21.68 1.48
N SER A 51 18.53 20.81 2.46
CA SER A 51 17.74 19.60 2.71
C SER A 51 16.32 19.86 3.21
N VAL A 52 16.02 21.06 3.69
CA VAL A 52 14.64 21.47 4.05
C VAL A 52 13.82 21.80 2.80
N LEU A 53 14.47 22.32 1.76
CA LEU A 53 13.84 22.74 0.51
C LEU A 53 14.64 22.24 -0.71
N PRO A 54 14.78 20.91 -0.90
CA PRO A 54 15.49 20.36 -2.04
C PRO A 54 14.76 20.67 -3.34
N CYS A 55 15.46 20.66 -4.49
CA CYS A 55 14.87 21.01 -5.77
C CYS A 55 13.64 20.16 -6.12
N ALA A 56 13.68 18.87 -5.80
CA ALA A 56 12.59 17.92 -6.06
C ALA A 56 11.29 18.25 -5.31
N SER A 57 11.33 19.02 -4.21
CA SER A 57 10.12 19.41 -3.46
C SER A 57 9.15 20.23 -4.33
N CYS A 58 9.68 21.19 -5.10
CA CYS A 58 8.89 22.01 -6.01
C CYS A 58 8.87 21.45 -7.43
N HIS A 59 9.99 20.88 -7.90
CA HIS A 59 10.11 20.42 -9.28
C HIS A 59 9.67 18.97 -9.51
N GLY A 60 9.40 18.20 -8.44
CA GLY A 60 9.09 16.77 -8.50
C GLY A 60 10.33 15.92 -8.77
N ASN A 61 10.30 14.63 -8.44
CA ASN A 61 11.41 13.70 -8.74
C ASN A 61 11.65 13.49 -10.24
N ASP A 62 10.67 13.85 -11.07
CA ASP A 62 10.68 13.79 -12.54
C ASP A 62 11.02 15.14 -13.20
N GLY A 63 11.21 16.20 -12.41
CA GLY A 63 11.53 17.52 -12.91
C GLY A 63 10.40 18.25 -13.63
N ARG A 64 9.14 17.83 -13.55
CA ARG A 64 8.06 18.49 -14.31
C ARG A 64 7.54 19.79 -13.70
N GLY A 65 7.75 20.00 -12.41
CA GLY A 65 7.16 21.12 -11.67
C GLY A 65 5.78 20.79 -11.11
N ARG A 66 5.60 21.08 -9.82
CA ARG A 66 4.33 20.93 -9.10
C ARG A 66 3.80 22.31 -8.75
N SER A 67 2.63 22.65 -9.26
CA SER A 67 2.02 23.96 -8.98
C SER A 67 1.37 23.94 -7.60
N GLU A 68 1.75 24.87 -6.73
CA GLU A 68 1.24 24.98 -5.37
C GLU A 68 1.25 26.45 -4.93
N GLY A 69 0.21 26.88 -4.19
CA GLY A 69 0.19 28.22 -3.57
C GLY A 69 0.35 29.39 -4.55
N GLY A 70 -0.04 29.23 -5.82
CA GLY A 70 0.16 30.22 -6.88
C GLY A 70 1.53 30.18 -7.57
N VAL A 71 2.48 29.42 -7.04
CA VAL A 71 3.78 29.18 -7.65
C VAL A 71 3.65 28.08 -8.70
N ARG A 72 4.23 28.30 -9.88
CA ARG A 72 4.28 27.32 -10.98
C ARG A 72 5.73 27.02 -11.37
N PRO A 73 6.41 26.10 -10.67
CA PRO A 73 7.76 25.70 -11.04
C PRO A 73 7.78 25.18 -12.48
N PRO A 74 8.68 25.66 -13.36
CA PRO A 74 8.76 25.17 -14.73
C PRO A 74 9.36 23.75 -14.75
N SER A 75 9.10 23.05 -15.86
CA SER A 75 9.76 21.79 -16.15
C SER A 75 11.28 22.00 -16.33
N LEU A 76 12.04 21.10 -15.72
CA LEU A 76 13.50 21.00 -15.76
C LEU A 76 13.99 19.98 -16.80
N ASP A 77 13.13 19.55 -17.72
CA ASP A 77 13.52 18.71 -18.84
C ASP A 77 14.65 19.39 -19.64
N TRP A 78 15.83 18.76 -19.64
CA TRP A 78 17.01 19.30 -20.29
C TRP A 78 16.83 19.52 -21.78
N GLN A 79 16.04 18.68 -22.45
CA GLN A 79 15.75 18.86 -23.87
C GLN A 79 15.06 20.20 -24.13
N ARG A 80 14.19 20.64 -23.22
CA ARG A 80 13.51 21.95 -23.30
C ARG A 80 14.38 23.09 -22.80
N LEU A 81 15.07 22.89 -21.68
CA LEU A 81 15.87 23.93 -21.04
C LEU A 81 17.09 24.35 -21.88
N ALA A 82 17.80 23.40 -22.47
CA ALA A 82 19.13 23.62 -23.01
C ALA A 82 19.29 23.25 -24.49
N LEU A 83 18.41 22.40 -25.05
CA LEU A 83 18.51 21.94 -26.43
C LEU A 83 17.43 22.57 -27.33
N GLY A 84 17.71 22.68 -28.64
CA GLY A 84 16.78 23.26 -29.62
C GLY A 84 16.96 24.76 -29.90
N THR A 85 16.37 25.24 -31.01
CA THR A 85 16.49 26.63 -31.50
C THR A 85 15.38 27.53 -30.95
N GLY A 86 15.66 28.83 -30.83
CA GLY A 86 14.67 29.85 -30.42
C GLY A 86 14.67 30.20 -28.91
N ASN A 87 13.67 30.97 -28.48
CA ASN A 87 13.50 31.34 -27.07
C ASN A 87 12.53 30.38 -26.37
N ARG A 88 12.75 30.16 -25.08
CA ARG A 88 11.85 29.45 -24.17
C ARG A 88 10.95 30.47 -23.48
N GLU A 89 9.74 30.04 -23.15
CA GLU A 89 8.78 30.84 -22.39
C GLU A 89 8.28 30.06 -21.18
N ALA A 90 8.37 30.67 -20.00
CA ALA A 90 7.84 30.11 -18.75
C ALA A 90 7.48 31.24 -17.78
N ASN A 91 6.27 31.17 -17.20
CA ASN A 91 5.75 32.16 -16.25
C ASN A 91 5.91 33.60 -16.75
N ASN A 92 5.47 33.86 -18.00
CA ASN A 92 5.59 35.16 -18.69
C ASN A 92 7.02 35.68 -18.90
N ARG A 93 8.04 34.87 -18.65
CA ARG A 93 9.45 35.19 -18.97
C ARG A 93 9.83 34.54 -20.29
N ARG A 94 10.65 35.24 -21.07
CA ARG A 94 11.25 34.76 -22.32
C ARG A 94 12.77 34.77 -22.19
N TYR A 95 13.42 33.64 -22.49
CA TYR A 95 14.86 33.48 -22.31
C TYR A 95 15.47 32.50 -23.33
N PRO A 96 16.77 32.64 -23.70
CA PRO A 96 17.45 31.70 -24.59
C PRO A 96 17.77 30.38 -23.87
N ALA A 97 18.32 29.40 -24.61
CA ALA A 97 18.73 28.11 -24.06
C ALA A 97 19.70 28.26 -22.88
N TYR A 98 19.54 27.41 -21.87
CA TYR A 98 20.49 27.32 -20.77
C TYR A 98 21.78 26.63 -21.20
N THR A 99 22.91 27.27 -20.91
CA THR A 99 24.22 26.62 -20.77
C THR A 99 24.44 26.21 -19.32
N GLU A 100 25.39 25.31 -19.05
CA GLU A 100 25.77 24.96 -17.67
C GLU A 100 26.15 26.18 -16.82
N ALA A 101 26.88 27.14 -17.42
CA ALA A 101 27.26 28.37 -16.74
C ALA A 101 26.04 29.24 -16.38
N SER A 102 25.06 29.34 -17.29
CA SER A 102 23.82 30.07 -17.01
C SER A 102 22.87 29.33 -16.06
N LEU A 103 22.89 27.99 -16.06
CA LEU A 103 22.18 27.16 -15.09
C LEU A 103 22.76 27.37 -13.69
N ALA A 104 24.08 27.28 -13.54
CA ALA A 104 24.75 27.53 -12.26
C ALA A 104 24.45 28.96 -11.74
N ARG A 105 24.40 29.94 -12.65
CA ARG A 105 24.01 31.31 -12.30
C ARG A 105 22.57 31.38 -11.81
N VAL A 106 21.60 30.82 -12.54
CA VAL A 106 20.19 30.92 -12.15
C VAL A 106 19.90 30.21 -10.82
N VAL A 107 20.54 29.07 -10.56
CA VAL A 107 20.39 28.34 -9.29
C VAL A 107 20.95 29.15 -8.11
N ARG A 108 22.03 29.91 -8.32
CA ARG A 108 22.68 30.72 -7.27
C ARG A 108 22.04 32.09 -7.06
N SER A 109 21.58 32.75 -8.12
CA SER A 109 21.13 34.16 -8.05
C SER A 109 19.66 34.36 -8.45
N GLY A 110 19.02 33.37 -9.06
CA GLY A 110 17.64 33.49 -9.56
C GLY A 110 17.51 34.37 -10.76
N VAL A 111 18.58 34.51 -11.55
CA VAL A 111 18.58 35.32 -12.76
C VAL A 111 18.79 34.41 -13.96
N ASP A 112 17.81 34.40 -14.85
CA ASP A 112 17.82 33.56 -16.05
C ASP A 112 18.82 34.09 -17.11
N PRO A 113 19.03 33.37 -18.23
CA PRO A 113 19.99 33.77 -19.25
C PRO A 113 19.67 35.11 -19.94
N ALA A 114 18.41 35.56 -19.90
CA ALA A 114 17.98 36.85 -20.44
C ALA A 114 18.00 37.96 -19.38
N GLY A 115 18.41 37.68 -18.14
CA GLY A 115 18.47 38.65 -17.05
C GLY A 115 17.16 38.78 -16.26
N ASN A 116 16.13 37.98 -16.56
CA ASN A 116 14.89 38.06 -15.80
C ASN A 116 15.07 37.41 -14.42
N ARG A 117 14.43 37.99 -13.40
CA ARG A 117 14.39 37.41 -12.06
C ARG A 117 13.35 36.30 -11.98
N LEU A 118 13.70 35.20 -11.32
CA LEU A 118 12.78 34.13 -10.97
C LEU A 118 11.91 34.52 -9.78
N ASP A 119 10.81 33.79 -9.63
CA ASP A 119 9.93 33.88 -8.47
C ASP A 119 10.76 33.80 -7.17
N PRO A 120 10.53 34.68 -6.17
CA PRO A 120 11.18 34.62 -4.87
C PRO A 120 10.95 33.30 -4.11
N ALA A 121 9.89 32.57 -4.45
CA ALA A 121 9.60 31.26 -3.88
C ALA A 121 10.61 30.19 -4.31
N MET A 122 11.28 30.33 -5.46
CA MET A 122 12.36 29.41 -5.84
C MET A 122 13.60 29.71 -4.98
N PRO A 123 14.17 28.75 -4.23
CA PRO A 123 15.34 29.00 -3.42
C PRO A 123 16.61 29.30 -4.25
N ARG A 124 17.58 29.96 -3.63
CA ARG A 124 18.91 30.28 -4.17
C ARG A 124 19.96 29.49 -3.43
N PHE A 125 20.67 28.60 -4.12
CA PHE A 125 21.56 27.65 -3.48
C PHE A 125 23.01 28.09 -3.51
N GLU A 126 23.69 27.97 -2.37
CA GLU A 126 25.13 28.20 -2.22
C GLU A 126 25.89 26.92 -2.56
N LEU A 127 26.09 26.69 -3.86
CA LEU A 127 26.71 25.46 -4.36
C LEU A 127 28.21 25.65 -4.65
N SER A 128 29.02 24.65 -4.28
CA SER A 128 30.41 24.55 -4.72
C SER A 128 30.49 24.35 -6.24
N LEU A 129 31.67 24.53 -6.85
CA LEU A 129 31.86 24.23 -8.28
C LEU A 129 31.63 22.76 -8.61
N ALA A 130 31.97 21.85 -7.68
CA ALA A 130 31.72 20.43 -7.83
C ALA A 130 30.21 20.15 -7.85
N ASP A 131 29.46 20.69 -6.88
CA ASP A 131 28.01 20.51 -6.77
C ASP A 131 27.26 21.10 -7.98
N GLN A 132 27.70 22.25 -8.51
CA GLN A 132 27.13 22.84 -9.72
C GLN A 132 27.28 21.90 -10.93
N ARG A 133 28.45 21.27 -11.08
CA ARG A 133 28.70 20.30 -12.16
C ARG A 133 27.91 19.01 -11.94
N ASN A 134 27.82 18.51 -10.72
CA ASN A 134 27.03 17.34 -10.36
C ASN A 134 25.55 17.56 -10.68
N LEU A 135 24.97 18.69 -10.25
CA LEU A 135 23.60 19.05 -10.55
C LEU A 135 23.35 19.11 -12.06
N ALA A 136 24.21 19.81 -12.80
CA ALA A 136 24.08 19.92 -14.25
C ALA A 136 24.17 18.56 -14.97
N ALA A 137 25.05 17.66 -14.50
CA ALA A 137 25.17 16.31 -15.02
C ALA A 137 23.86 15.52 -14.80
N TYR A 138 23.29 15.59 -13.60
CA TYR A 138 22.04 14.90 -13.31
C TYR A 138 20.83 15.48 -14.05
N LEU A 139 20.69 16.80 -14.16
CA LEU A 139 19.56 17.42 -14.87
C LEU A 139 19.47 16.98 -16.34
N LYS A 140 20.61 16.67 -16.99
CA LYS A 140 20.65 16.10 -18.34
C LYS A 140 20.03 14.71 -18.44
N ARG A 141 20.02 13.97 -17.33
CA ARG A 141 19.53 12.59 -17.19
C ARG A 141 18.18 12.51 -16.47
N LEU A 142 17.72 13.60 -15.86
CA LEU A 142 16.52 13.65 -15.01
C LEU A 142 15.27 13.07 -15.70
N GLY A 143 15.04 13.40 -16.97
CA GLY A 143 13.88 12.89 -17.72
C GLY A 143 13.95 11.38 -18.05
N GLU A 144 15.15 10.79 -17.94
CA GLU A 144 15.42 9.38 -18.22
C GLU A 144 15.56 8.55 -16.93
N ASP A 145 15.83 9.21 -15.78
CA ASP A 145 15.92 8.60 -14.44
C ASP A 145 14.54 8.33 -13.85
N ARG A 146 13.85 7.34 -14.42
CA ARG A 146 12.54 6.85 -13.98
C ARG A 146 12.67 5.94 -12.76
N ASP A 147 11.57 5.79 -12.02
CA ASP A 147 11.54 4.80 -10.95
C ASP A 147 11.76 3.37 -11.49
N PRO A 148 12.43 2.50 -10.70
CA PRO A 148 12.65 1.11 -11.07
C PRO A 148 11.36 0.45 -11.58
N GLY A 149 11.47 -0.24 -12.72
CA GLY A 149 10.37 -1.00 -13.29
C GLY A 149 9.44 -0.21 -14.20
N VAL A 150 9.70 1.09 -14.44
CA VAL A 150 8.98 1.89 -15.44
C VAL A 150 9.83 2.13 -16.67
N GLU A 151 9.55 1.39 -17.74
CA GLU A 151 10.23 1.50 -19.03
C GLU A 151 9.34 2.21 -20.06
N GLU A 152 9.78 2.34 -21.31
CA GLU A 152 8.95 2.98 -22.34
C GLU A 152 7.69 2.16 -22.68
N GLY A 153 7.81 0.84 -22.77
CA GLY A 153 6.73 -0.08 -23.14
C GLY A 153 6.31 -1.07 -22.05
N THR A 154 6.96 -1.04 -20.88
CA THR A 154 6.74 -2.04 -19.82
C THR A 154 6.64 -1.37 -18.45
N LEU A 155 5.74 -1.88 -17.60
CA LEU A 155 5.73 -1.59 -16.16
C LEU A 155 5.78 -2.91 -15.38
N ARG A 156 6.77 -3.06 -14.49
CA ARG A 156 7.00 -4.30 -13.74
C ARG A 156 6.31 -4.27 -12.38
N LEU A 157 5.51 -5.28 -12.11
CA LEU A 157 4.92 -5.56 -10.81
C LEU A 157 5.58 -6.79 -10.21
N GLY A 158 5.81 -6.77 -8.90
CA GLY A 158 6.31 -7.93 -8.17
C GLY A 158 5.27 -8.53 -7.25
N THR A 159 5.45 -9.80 -6.90
CA THR A 159 4.71 -10.45 -5.81
C THR A 159 5.55 -11.56 -5.18
N LEU A 160 5.29 -11.86 -3.92
CA LEU A 160 5.95 -12.93 -3.17
C LEU A 160 4.93 -14.03 -2.90
N LEU A 161 5.12 -15.20 -3.50
CA LEU A 161 4.14 -16.29 -3.49
C LEU A 161 4.85 -17.61 -3.14
N PRO A 162 4.54 -18.22 -1.99
CA PRO A 162 5.11 -19.51 -1.59
C PRO A 162 4.79 -20.58 -2.64
N GLU A 163 5.80 -21.33 -3.08
CA GLU A 163 5.59 -22.45 -3.99
C GLU A 163 5.41 -23.77 -3.23
N GLN A 164 5.84 -23.80 -1.96
CA GLN A 164 5.83 -24.98 -1.11
C GLN A 164 5.24 -24.68 0.29
N GLY A 165 5.00 -25.75 1.05
CA GLY A 165 4.47 -25.67 2.40
C GLY A 165 2.98 -25.31 2.48
N PRO A 166 2.49 -24.97 3.69
CA PRO A 166 1.06 -24.81 3.96
C PRO A 166 0.37 -23.70 3.16
N LEU A 167 1.11 -22.73 2.63
CA LEU A 167 0.60 -21.59 1.88
C LEU A 167 0.74 -21.75 0.35
N ALA A 168 1.27 -22.87 -0.15
CA ALA A 168 1.48 -23.09 -1.58
C ALA A 168 0.19 -23.02 -2.43
N GLU A 169 -0.93 -23.50 -1.88
CA GLU A 169 -2.22 -23.40 -2.56
C GLU A 169 -2.70 -21.95 -2.66
N ALA A 170 -2.52 -21.16 -1.61
CA ALA A 170 -2.82 -19.74 -1.63
C ALA A 170 -1.93 -18.99 -2.64
N GLY A 171 -0.63 -19.30 -2.67
CA GLY A 171 0.31 -18.76 -3.64
C GLY A 171 -0.12 -19.02 -5.09
N ARG A 172 -0.53 -20.26 -5.42
CA ARG A 172 -1.05 -20.62 -6.75
C ARG A 172 -2.32 -19.86 -7.12
N THR A 173 -3.28 -19.73 -6.19
CA THR A 173 -4.52 -19.00 -6.43
C THR A 173 -4.27 -17.52 -6.69
N VAL A 174 -3.43 -16.87 -5.88
CA VAL A 174 -3.10 -15.45 -6.07
C VAL A 174 -2.35 -15.26 -7.39
N LYS A 175 -1.38 -16.12 -7.71
CA LYS A 175 -0.66 -16.09 -8.99
C LYS A 175 -1.63 -16.11 -10.17
N ALA A 176 -2.54 -17.08 -10.18
CA ALA A 176 -3.50 -17.26 -11.27
C ALA A 176 -4.42 -16.03 -11.45
N VAL A 177 -4.91 -15.44 -10.35
CA VAL A 177 -5.75 -14.23 -10.42
C VAL A 177 -4.96 -13.03 -10.97
N LEU A 178 -3.71 -12.83 -10.52
CA LEU A 178 -2.87 -11.73 -10.99
C LEU A 178 -2.44 -11.92 -12.45
N GLU A 179 -2.05 -13.12 -12.86
CA GLU A 179 -1.69 -13.43 -14.24
C GLU A 179 -2.86 -13.23 -15.20
N ASP A 180 -4.08 -13.64 -14.80
CA ASP A 180 -5.31 -13.39 -15.55
C ASP A 180 -5.59 -11.89 -15.70
N GLY A 181 -5.46 -11.12 -14.62
CA GLY A 181 -5.62 -9.67 -14.63
C GLY A 181 -4.63 -8.99 -15.58
N VAL A 182 -3.35 -9.33 -15.47
CA VAL A 182 -2.27 -8.81 -16.32
C VAL A 182 -2.52 -9.16 -17.79
N ALA A 183 -2.89 -10.40 -18.08
CA ALA A 183 -3.17 -10.85 -19.44
C ALA A 183 -4.34 -10.07 -20.06
N GLN A 184 -5.46 -9.94 -19.34
CA GLN A 184 -6.63 -9.20 -19.81
C GLN A 184 -6.31 -7.72 -20.06
N LEU A 185 -5.61 -7.07 -19.13
CA LEU A 185 -5.24 -5.68 -19.26
C LEU A 185 -4.29 -5.45 -20.45
N ASN A 186 -3.30 -6.32 -20.63
CA ASN A 186 -2.38 -6.25 -21.77
C ASN A 186 -3.08 -6.50 -23.11
N GLN A 187 -4.06 -7.41 -23.15
CA GLN A 187 -4.92 -7.63 -24.32
C GLN A 187 -5.78 -6.40 -24.64
N ALA A 188 -6.20 -5.65 -23.63
CA ALA A 188 -6.93 -4.40 -23.77
C ALA A 188 -6.03 -3.19 -24.14
N GLY A 189 -4.75 -3.41 -24.46
CA GLY A 189 -3.80 -2.36 -24.87
C GLY A 189 -2.88 -1.86 -23.76
N GLY A 190 -2.94 -2.46 -22.57
CA GLY A 190 -2.10 -2.09 -21.43
C GLY A 190 -2.55 -0.80 -20.73
N ILE A 191 -1.62 -0.14 -20.05
CA ILE A 191 -1.84 1.14 -19.35
C ILE A 191 -0.87 2.18 -19.89
N HIS A 192 -1.41 3.28 -20.43
CA HIS A 192 -0.64 4.43 -20.94
C HIS A 192 0.48 4.04 -21.93
N GLY A 193 0.19 3.07 -22.80
CA GLY A 193 1.13 2.55 -23.80
C GLY A 193 2.12 1.51 -23.28
N ARG A 194 1.99 1.07 -22.02
CA ARG A 194 2.83 0.02 -21.42
C ARG A 194 2.06 -1.27 -21.19
N ARG A 195 2.74 -2.39 -21.44
CA ARG A 195 2.32 -3.70 -20.93
C ARG A 195 2.75 -3.86 -19.48
N LEU A 196 1.93 -4.53 -18.69
CA LEU A 196 2.32 -4.95 -17.34
C LEU A 196 3.06 -6.29 -17.41
N GLN A 197 4.15 -6.39 -16.65
CA GLN A 197 4.90 -7.63 -16.43
C GLN A 197 4.80 -7.99 -14.95
N LEU A 198 4.35 -9.20 -14.64
CA LEU A 198 4.33 -9.72 -13.27
C LEU A 198 5.55 -10.60 -13.03
N ILE A 199 6.22 -10.38 -11.91
CA ILE A 199 7.37 -11.17 -11.45
C ILE A 199 7.01 -11.75 -10.08
N ALA A 200 6.91 -13.07 -9.99
CA ALA A 200 6.61 -13.78 -8.75
C ALA A 200 7.85 -14.53 -8.27
N LEU A 201 8.24 -14.33 -7.01
CA LEU A 201 9.30 -15.10 -6.35
C LEU A 201 8.76 -15.82 -5.12
N ASP A 202 9.36 -16.96 -4.78
CA ASP A 202 9.08 -17.65 -3.52
C ASP A 202 9.76 -16.89 -2.35
N PRO A 203 9.01 -16.45 -1.32
CA PRO A 203 9.59 -15.82 -0.14
C PRO A 203 10.38 -16.78 0.75
N GLY A 204 10.29 -18.10 0.56
CA GLY A 204 10.90 -19.08 1.43
C GLY A 204 10.19 -19.22 2.79
N PRO A 205 10.72 -20.07 3.68
CA PRO A 205 10.03 -20.47 4.92
C PRO A 205 10.24 -19.49 6.08
N ASP A 206 11.18 -18.55 5.99
CA ASP A 206 11.62 -17.72 7.11
C ASP A 206 11.80 -16.24 6.73
N SER A 207 12.00 -15.38 7.73
CA SER A 207 12.10 -13.94 7.52
C SER A 207 13.35 -13.53 6.72
N ALA A 208 14.43 -14.30 6.81
CA ALA A 208 15.68 -13.99 6.11
C ALA A 208 15.57 -14.28 4.60
N SER A 209 15.01 -15.43 4.25
CA SER A 209 14.66 -15.78 2.88
C SER A 209 13.62 -14.82 2.30
N THR A 210 12.63 -14.39 3.10
CA THR A 210 11.62 -13.41 2.64
C THR A 210 12.26 -12.06 2.32
N ALA A 211 13.16 -11.60 3.20
CA ALA A 211 13.93 -10.36 2.99
C ALA A 211 14.80 -10.44 1.73
N GLN A 212 15.48 -11.58 1.52
CA GLN A 212 16.30 -11.80 0.33
C GLN A 212 15.48 -11.83 -0.97
N ALA A 213 14.31 -12.46 -0.96
CA ALA A 213 13.41 -12.50 -2.12
C ALA A 213 12.89 -11.09 -2.45
N LEU A 214 12.54 -10.29 -1.43
CA LEU A 214 12.16 -8.89 -1.63
C LEU A 214 13.33 -8.07 -2.18
N ASP A 215 14.54 -8.22 -1.65
CA ASP A 215 15.73 -7.54 -2.15
C ASP A 215 16.03 -7.92 -3.61
N GLN A 216 15.81 -9.18 -3.99
CA GLN A 216 15.93 -9.60 -5.39
C GLN A 216 14.92 -8.87 -6.28
N LEU A 217 13.66 -8.79 -5.88
CA LEU A 217 12.63 -8.05 -6.63
C LEU A 217 13.00 -6.56 -6.79
N ILE A 218 13.52 -5.94 -5.73
CA ILE A 218 13.86 -4.51 -5.72
C ILE A 218 15.13 -4.25 -6.54
N GLN A 219 16.21 -4.98 -6.27
CA GLN A 219 17.54 -4.65 -6.77
C GLN A 219 17.81 -5.25 -8.16
N ARG A 220 17.39 -6.50 -8.39
CA ARG A 220 17.67 -7.23 -9.65
C ARG A 220 16.54 -7.09 -10.64
N GLU A 221 15.32 -7.45 -10.23
CA GLU A 221 14.16 -7.43 -11.13
C GLU A 221 13.63 -6.01 -11.37
N ARG A 222 13.97 -5.10 -10.45
CA ARG A 222 13.64 -3.68 -10.49
C ARG A 222 12.15 -3.48 -10.69
N ILE A 223 11.35 -4.02 -9.78
CA ILE A 223 9.89 -3.85 -9.81
C ILE A 223 9.47 -2.41 -9.45
N PHE A 224 8.33 -1.98 -9.98
CA PHE A 224 7.73 -0.69 -9.68
C PHE A 224 6.91 -0.71 -8.38
N ALA A 225 6.09 -1.74 -8.20
CA ALA A 225 5.24 -1.93 -7.02
C ALA A 225 5.07 -3.41 -6.70
N LEU A 226 4.79 -3.71 -5.44
CA LEU A 226 4.41 -5.04 -4.97
C LEU A 226 2.88 -5.19 -4.96
N ILE A 227 2.37 -6.33 -5.37
CA ILE A 227 0.92 -6.61 -5.37
C ILE A 227 0.59 -7.94 -4.71
N ALA A 228 -0.38 -7.91 -3.79
CA ALA A 228 -0.99 -9.04 -3.11
C ALA A 228 -0.01 -10.17 -2.70
N PRO A 229 1.09 -9.89 -1.97
CA PRO A 229 2.00 -10.95 -1.55
C PRO A 229 1.34 -11.92 -0.57
N VAL A 230 1.73 -13.19 -0.62
CA VAL A 230 1.41 -14.21 0.38
C VAL A 230 2.67 -14.46 1.22
N ALA A 231 3.11 -13.43 1.93
CA ALA A 231 4.36 -13.44 2.68
C ALA A 231 4.13 -12.99 4.12
N PRO A 232 3.74 -13.90 5.04
CA PRO A 232 3.40 -13.53 6.42
C PRO A 232 4.60 -13.05 7.25
N LEU A 233 5.82 -13.17 6.73
CA LEU A 233 7.06 -12.73 7.38
C LEU A 233 7.65 -11.46 6.73
N LEU A 234 6.91 -10.83 5.81
CA LEU A 234 7.31 -9.59 5.14
C LEU A 234 7.41 -8.44 6.14
N ASP A 235 8.58 -7.79 6.21
CA ASP A 235 8.80 -6.61 7.05
C ASP A 235 8.49 -5.33 6.27
N SER A 236 7.50 -4.56 6.73
CA SER A 236 7.12 -3.30 6.10
C SER A 236 8.23 -2.25 6.14
N ARG A 237 9.19 -2.35 7.06
CA ARG A 237 10.33 -1.43 7.12
C ARG A 237 11.23 -1.53 5.87
N GLN A 238 11.38 -2.72 5.29
CA GLN A 238 12.14 -2.86 4.03
C GLN A 238 11.42 -2.17 2.88
N LEU A 239 10.08 -2.24 2.83
CA LEU A 239 9.27 -1.53 1.83
C LEU A 239 9.45 -0.01 1.98
N GLU A 240 9.43 0.50 3.22
CA GLU A 240 9.65 1.92 3.52
C GLU A 240 11.04 2.40 3.11
N GLN A 241 12.09 1.66 3.48
CA GLN A 241 13.47 1.98 3.14
C GLN A 241 13.68 2.00 1.61
N ALA A 242 13.03 1.10 0.88
CA ALA A 242 13.08 1.05 -0.57
C ALA A 242 12.10 2.01 -1.26
N GLY A 243 11.21 2.67 -0.50
CA GLY A 243 10.11 3.45 -1.02
C GLY A 243 9.22 2.66 -1.98
N LEU A 244 8.98 1.37 -1.74
CA LEU A 244 8.26 0.45 -2.62
C LEU A 244 6.77 0.36 -2.24
N PRO A 245 5.83 0.86 -3.07
CA PRO A 245 4.41 0.73 -2.81
C PRO A 245 3.95 -0.72 -2.85
N LEU A 246 3.03 -1.08 -1.94
CA LEU A 246 2.38 -2.39 -1.86
C LEU A 246 0.87 -2.19 -1.88
N VAL A 247 0.17 -2.86 -2.80
CA VAL A 247 -1.30 -2.97 -2.78
C VAL A 247 -1.72 -4.40 -2.49
N GLY A 248 -2.33 -4.65 -1.34
CA GLY A 248 -2.68 -5.98 -0.86
C GLY A 248 -2.50 -6.16 0.65
N ALA A 249 -2.95 -7.31 1.15
CA ALA A 249 -2.93 -7.60 2.57
C ALA A 249 -1.52 -7.90 3.10
N THR A 250 -1.23 -7.43 4.31
CA THR A 250 -0.03 -7.80 5.07
C THR A 250 -0.39 -8.17 6.51
N PRO A 251 0.42 -8.96 7.23
CA PRO A 251 0.16 -9.29 8.63
C PRO A 251 0.09 -8.07 9.57
N ARG A 252 0.69 -6.95 9.16
CA ARG A 252 0.75 -5.69 9.93
C ARG A 252 0.15 -4.52 9.13
N SER A 253 -0.96 -4.77 8.45
CA SER A 253 -1.66 -3.75 7.67
C SER A 253 -1.96 -2.50 8.51
N GLY A 254 -1.71 -1.31 7.94
CA GLY A 254 -1.93 -0.02 8.62
C GLY A 254 -0.70 0.60 9.28
N GLY A 255 0.44 -0.11 9.35
CA GLY A 255 1.66 0.40 10.00
C GLY A 255 2.64 1.16 9.10
N SER A 256 2.39 1.23 7.79
CA SER A 256 3.35 1.75 6.81
C SER A 256 2.71 2.70 5.80
N ALA A 257 3.44 3.76 5.44
CA ALA A 257 3.03 4.67 4.37
C ALA A 257 3.00 4.00 2.98
N GLN A 258 3.71 2.88 2.82
CA GLN A 258 3.83 2.17 1.55
C GLN A 258 2.74 1.12 1.32
N VAL A 259 2.03 0.70 2.37
CA VAL A 259 1.12 -0.45 2.34
C VAL A 259 -0.32 0.02 2.24
N PHE A 260 -1.03 -0.43 1.21
CA PHE A 260 -2.46 -0.17 0.98
C PHE A 260 -3.20 -1.50 0.99
N ASP A 261 -3.83 -1.82 2.12
CA ASP A 261 -4.62 -3.04 2.26
C ASP A 261 -6.06 -2.75 1.82
N PRO A 262 -6.59 -3.40 0.77
CA PRO A 262 -7.99 -3.21 0.37
C PRO A 262 -8.98 -3.56 1.48
N LEU A 263 -8.67 -4.57 2.28
CA LEU A 263 -9.58 -5.14 3.27
C LEU A 263 -9.26 -4.62 4.68
N PRO A 264 -10.23 -4.68 5.62
CA PRO A 264 -10.00 -4.24 6.99
C PRO A 264 -9.10 -5.23 7.72
N GLY A 265 -8.21 -4.72 8.57
CA GLY A 265 -7.45 -5.54 9.49
C GLY A 265 -8.37 -6.32 10.45
N VAL A 266 -7.87 -7.44 10.95
CA VAL A 266 -8.59 -8.25 11.95
C VAL A 266 -8.97 -7.41 13.19
N PRO A 267 -8.06 -6.60 13.79
CA PRO A 267 -8.41 -5.77 14.95
C PRO A 267 -9.62 -4.87 14.72
N GLU A 268 -9.72 -4.25 13.55
CA GLU A 268 -10.80 -3.35 13.16
C GLU A 268 -12.12 -4.10 12.99
N GLN A 269 -12.08 -5.29 12.38
CA GLN A 269 -13.26 -6.17 12.23
C GLN A 269 -13.85 -6.56 13.60
N LEU A 270 -12.99 -6.81 14.60
CA LEU A 270 -13.43 -7.19 15.95
C LEU A 270 -14.21 -6.10 16.68
N LEU A 271 -13.96 -4.83 16.37
CA LEU A 271 -14.73 -3.72 16.93
C LEU A 271 -16.18 -3.75 16.42
N SER A 272 -16.39 -4.11 15.15
CA SER A 272 -17.73 -4.17 14.55
C SER A 272 -18.61 -5.21 15.24
N VAL A 273 -18.06 -6.40 15.50
CA VAL A 273 -18.80 -7.47 16.19
C VAL A 273 -19.03 -7.15 17.67
N ALA A 274 -18.09 -6.49 18.35
CA ALA A 274 -18.29 -6.01 19.72
C ALA A 274 -19.38 -4.93 19.83
N LEU A 275 -19.37 -3.95 18.92
CA LEU A 275 -20.40 -2.92 18.83
C LEU A 275 -21.79 -3.53 18.59
N HIS A 276 -21.90 -4.49 17.67
CA HIS A 276 -23.15 -5.21 17.44
C HIS A 276 -23.63 -5.96 18.68
N ALA A 277 -22.75 -6.68 19.38
CA ALA A 277 -23.11 -7.40 20.60
C ALA A 277 -23.64 -6.45 21.68
N ARG A 278 -23.05 -5.25 21.82
CA ARG A 278 -23.56 -4.21 22.73
C ARG A 278 -24.92 -3.68 22.28
N ASP A 279 -25.02 -3.23 21.03
CA ASP A 279 -26.15 -2.43 20.55
C ASP A 279 -27.39 -3.26 20.24
N SER A 280 -27.20 -4.52 19.79
CA SER A 280 -28.29 -5.39 19.33
C SER A 280 -28.58 -6.55 20.29
N LEU A 281 -27.57 -7.06 21.00
CA LEU A 281 -27.74 -8.17 21.96
C LEU A 281 -27.82 -7.70 23.42
N GLY A 282 -27.70 -6.40 23.68
CA GLY A 282 -27.79 -5.83 25.02
C GLY A 282 -26.62 -6.19 25.93
N LEU A 283 -25.46 -6.54 25.35
CA LEU A 283 -24.28 -6.89 26.14
C LEU A 283 -23.77 -5.65 26.89
N ALA A 284 -23.65 -5.76 28.22
CA ALA A 284 -23.20 -4.65 29.05
C ALA A 284 -21.79 -4.19 28.68
N ARG A 285 -21.55 -2.88 28.81
CA ARG A 285 -20.29 -2.21 28.41
C ARG A 285 -19.08 -2.70 29.20
N ASP A 286 -19.28 -3.18 30.42
CA ASP A 286 -18.28 -3.73 31.34
C ASP A 286 -18.11 -5.25 31.26
N ALA A 287 -18.94 -5.93 30.46
CA ALA A 287 -18.97 -7.38 30.37
C ALA A 287 -18.18 -7.95 29.17
N VAL A 288 -17.51 -7.09 28.38
CA VAL A 288 -16.67 -7.48 27.25
C VAL A 288 -15.20 -7.57 27.67
N GLN A 289 -14.56 -8.69 27.34
CA GLN A 289 -13.13 -8.90 27.55
C GLN A 289 -12.43 -9.25 26.24
N VAL A 290 -11.19 -8.79 26.07
CA VAL A 290 -10.35 -9.12 24.92
C VAL A 290 -9.43 -10.26 25.31
N ILE A 291 -9.55 -11.39 24.62
CA ILE A 291 -8.76 -12.58 24.89
C ILE A 291 -7.90 -12.88 23.67
N TYR A 292 -6.59 -13.01 23.87
CA TYR A 292 -5.67 -13.31 22.79
C TYR A 292 -4.85 -14.57 23.02
N ALA A 293 -4.48 -15.26 21.94
CA ALA A 293 -3.67 -16.48 21.98
C ALA A 293 -2.46 -16.34 21.05
N GLY A 294 -1.26 -16.40 21.65
CA GLY A 294 0.02 -16.14 20.97
C GLY A 294 0.59 -14.76 21.35
N GLU A 295 1.90 -14.69 21.62
CA GLU A 295 2.58 -13.44 21.97
C GLU A 295 2.53 -12.40 20.85
N ASP A 296 2.53 -12.88 19.59
CA ASP A 296 2.39 -12.08 18.38
C ASP A 296 1.07 -11.30 18.31
N GLN A 297 0.03 -11.74 19.05
CA GLN A 297 -1.28 -11.12 19.10
C GLN A 297 -1.43 -10.06 20.22
N ALA A 298 -0.47 -9.97 21.14
CA ALA A 298 -0.59 -9.13 22.34
C ALA A 298 -0.75 -7.65 22.00
N GLN A 299 0.03 -7.14 21.03
CA GLN A 299 -0.03 -5.73 20.61
C GLN A 299 -1.39 -5.40 19.97
N ALA A 300 -1.87 -6.28 19.08
CA ALA A 300 -3.19 -6.13 18.46
C ALA A 300 -4.31 -6.14 19.52
N ALA A 301 -4.22 -7.03 20.52
CA ALA A 301 -5.20 -7.12 21.60
C ALA A 301 -5.24 -5.86 22.47
N GLN A 302 -4.08 -5.29 22.79
CA GLN A 302 -3.98 -4.01 23.50
C GLN A 302 -4.60 -2.86 22.69
N TRP A 303 -4.36 -2.84 21.37
CA TRP A 303 -4.96 -1.85 20.49
C TRP A 303 -6.49 -1.98 20.46
N VAL A 304 -7.04 -3.20 20.31
CA VAL A 304 -8.49 -3.46 20.35
C VAL A 304 -9.07 -3.03 21.69
N GLN A 305 -8.41 -3.36 22.80
CA GLN A 305 -8.83 -2.94 24.14
C GLN A 305 -8.92 -1.41 24.26
N GLN A 306 -7.86 -0.69 23.85
CA GLN A 306 -7.85 0.78 23.89
C GLN A 306 -8.95 1.36 23.03
N ARG A 307 -9.17 0.78 21.85
CA ARG A 307 -10.17 1.25 20.89
C ARG A 307 -11.60 1.00 21.39
N LEU A 308 -11.88 -0.15 22.00
CA LEU A 308 -13.16 -0.41 22.65
C LEU A 308 -13.43 0.59 23.79
N ARG A 309 -12.41 0.96 24.57
CA ARG A 309 -12.56 2.00 25.62
C ARG A 309 -12.94 3.35 25.03
N GLN A 310 -12.30 3.77 23.94
CA GLN A 310 -12.66 5.01 23.23
C GLN A 310 -14.10 4.96 22.67
N LEU A 311 -14.57 3.78 22.27
CA LEU A 311 -15.94 3.54 21.81
C LEU A 311 -16.96 3.37 22.97
N GLY A 312 -16.54 3.65 24.21
CA GLY A 312 -17.42 3.72 25.38
C GLY A 312 -17.65 2.40 26.11
N PHE A 313 -16.86 1.36 25.83
CA PHE A 313 -16.81 0.17 26.68
C PHE A 313 -16.00 0.47 27.95
N THR A 314 -16.40 -0.10 29.08
CA THR A 314 -15.76 0.06 30.39
C THR A 314 -15.19 -1.29 30.83
N GLY A 315 -14.26 -1.34 31.80
CA GLY A 315 -13.78 -2.62 32.35
C GLY A 315 -13.09 -3.59 31.37
N VAL A 316 -12.84 -3.19 30.11
CA VAL A 316 -12.19 -4.04 29.11
C VAL A 316 -10.73 -4.24 29.46
N SER A 317 -10.31 -5.50 29.51
CA SER A 317 -8.91 -5.91 29.63
C SER A 317 -8.50 -6.81 28.47
N ALA A 318 -7.24 -6.73 28.06
CA ALA A 318 -6.61 -7.68 27.16
C ALA A 318 -5.87 -8.74 27.99
N GLN A 319 -6.23 -10.01 27.84
CA GLN A 319 -5.65 -11.12 28.59
C GLN A 319 -5.21 -12.25 27.66
N ALA A 320 -4.04 -12.82 27.96
CA ALA A 320 -3.57 -14.01 27.26
C ALA A 320 -4.41 -15.22 27.65
N PHE A 321 -4.81 -16.04 26.68
CA PHE A 321 -5.43 -17.34 26.91
C PHE A 321 -4.35 -18.36 27.28
N THR A 322 -4.43 -18.86 28.51
CA THR A 322 -3.49 -19.84 29.08
C THR A 322 -4.10 -21.24 29.24
N GLY A 323 -5.20 -21.52 28.53
CA GLY A 323 -5.93 -22.80 28.61
C GLY A 323 -7.04 -22.85 29.66
N GLN A 324 -7.20 -21.79 30.47
CA GLN A 324 -8.24 -21.70 31.49
C GLN A 324 -9.42 -20.84 31.03
N ALA A 325 -10.63 -21.17 31.51
CA ALA A 325 -11.83 -20.42 31.22
C ALA A 325 -11.78 -19.03 31.88
N LEU A 326 -12.02 -17.99 31.09
CA LEU A 326 -11.97 -16.59 31.54
C LEU A 326 -13.38 -16.04 31.83
N ALA A 327 -13.45 -14.92 32.54
CA ALA A 327 -14.69 -14.23 32.87
C ALA A 327 -15.10 -13.24 31.76
N GLY A 328 -16.40 -12.94 31.69
CA GLY A 328 -16.98 -12.04 30.69
C GLY A 328 -18.28 -12.62 30.14
N ALA A 329 -19.22 -11.75 29.78
CA ALA A 329 -20.43 -12.16 29.06
C ALA A 329 -20.22 -12.10 27.54
N GLY A 330 -19.19 -11.38 27.07
CA GLY A 330 -18.71 -11.45 25.69
C GLY A 330 -17.18 -11.46 25.64
N ILE A 331 -16.64 -12.30 24.76
CA ILE A 331 -15.21 -12.47 24.56
C ILE A 331 -14.88 -12.08 23.13
N VAL A 332 -14.11 -11.00 22.98
CA VAL A 332 -13.46 -10.62 21.72
C VAL A 332 -12.18 -11.41 21.61
N PHE A 333 -12.12 -12.34 20.66
CA PHE A 333 -11.00 -13.27 20.51
C PHE A 333 -10.02 -12.85 19.41
N LEU A 334 -8.73 -12.91 19.71
CA LEU A 334 -7.61 -12.71 18.78
C LEU A 334 -6.67 -13.92 18.81
N GLY A 335 -6.59 -14.68 17.74
CA GLY A 335 -5.70 -15.84 17.70
C GLY A 335 -6.01 -16.75 16.52
N ARG A 336 -5.58 -18.01 16.65
CA ARG A 336 -5.79 -19.04 15.62
C ARG A 336 -6.97 -19.94 15.98
N ALA A 337 -7.53 -20.58 14.95
CA ALA A 337 -8.67 -21.50 15.07
C ALA A 337 -8.49 -22.56 16.19
N GLN A 338 -7.31 -23.17 16.31
CA GLN A 338 -7.06 -24.17 17.36
C GLN A 338 -7.29 -23.59 18.78
N ALA A 339 -6.67 -22.46 19.09
CA ALA A 339 -6.83 -21.81 20.40
C ALA A 339 -8.27 -21.32 20.64
N PHE A 340 -9.00 -20.96 19.58
CA PHE A 340 -10.42 -20.63 19.68
C PHE A 340 -11.26 -21.85 20.08
N ALA A 341 -10.99 -23.01 19.49
CA ALA A 341 -11.66 -24.27 19.86
C ALA A 341 -11.35 -24.66 21.31
N GLU A 342 -10.09 -24.53 21.74
CA GLU A 342 -9.65 -24.79 23.12
C GLU A 342 -10.32 -23.84 24.12
N LEU A 343 -10.41 -22.54 23.79
CA LEU A 343 -11.14 -21.56 24.59
C LEU A 343 -12.63 -21.94 24.73
N ALA A 344 -13.30 -22.25 23.62
CA ALA A 344 -14.70 -22.67 23.64
C ALA A 344 -14.91 -23.95 24.47
N ALA A 345 -14.02 -24.94 24.35
CA ALA A 345 -14.08 -26.16 25.15
C ALA A 345 -13.89 -25.87 26.65
N SER A 346 -12.92 -25.01 27.02
CA SER A 346 -12.66 -24.66 28.43
C SER A 346 -13.84 -23.94 29.09
N LEU A 347 -14.50 -23.03 28.36
CA LEU A 347 -15.68 -22.30 28.82
C LEU A 347 -16.85 -23.25 29.04
N GLN A 348 -17.10 -24.15 28.08
CA GLN A 348 -18.15 -25.16 28.17
C GLN A 348 -17.92 -26.10 29.35
N ALA A 349 -16.69 -26.59 29.54
CA ALA A 349 -16.33 -27.45 30.68
C ALA A 349 -16.54 -26.74 32.04
N SER A 350 -16.43 -25.41 32.06
CA SER A 350 -16.66 -24.59 33.24
C SER A 350 -18.13 -24.16 33.41
N GLY A 351 -19.04 -24.65 32.57
CA GLY A 351 -20.46 -24.26 32.58
C GLY A 351 -20.71 -22.80 32.17
N ARG A 352 -19.73 -22.15 31.51
CA ARG A 352 -19.81 -20.75 31.09
C ARG A 352 -20.16 -20.65 29.62
N ASN A 353 -21.13 -19.80 29.32
CA ASN A 353 -21.61 -19.58 27.97
C ASN A 353 -21.60 -18.07 27.67
N PRO A 354 -20.45 -17.42 27.45
CA PRO A 354 -20.41 -16.06 26.90
C PRO A 354 -20.80 -16.03 25.42
N TYR A 355 -20.94 -14.84 24.84
CA TYR A 355 -20.83 -14.66 23.40
C TYR A 355 -19.36 -14.72 22.98
N LEU A 356 -19.04 -15.50 21.97
CA LEU A 356 -17.71 -15.54 21.34
C LEU A 356 -17.74 -14.66 20.09
N LEU A 357 -16.89 -13.64 20.06
CA LEU A 357 -16.81 -12.63 19.02
C LEU A 357 -15.44 -12.75 18.34
N ALA A 358 -15.39 -13.10 17.07
CA ALA A 358 -14.13 -13.36 16.36
C ALA A 358 -14.19 -12.90 14.90
N ALA A 359 -13.03 -12.72 14.25
CA ALA A 359 -12.99 -12.56 12.80
C ALA A 359 -13.10 -13.92 12.10
N SER A 360 -13.88 -14.00 11.03
CA SER A 360 -14.19 -15.26 10.33
C SER A 360 -12.94 -15.99 9.84
N ASN A 361 -11.99 -15.27 9.22
CA ASN A 361 -10.74 -15.81 8.70
C ASN A 361 -9.83 -16.42 9.77
N GLN A 362 -9.91 -15.94 11.02
CA GLN A 362 -9.10 -16.45 12.13
C GLN A 362 -9.57 -17.82 12.62
N VAL A 363 -10.89 -18.04 12.62
CA VAL A 363 -11.52 -19.17 13.32
C VAL A 363 -12.26 -20.15 12.42
N ALA A 364 -12.26 -19.93 11.10
CA ALA A 364 -13.01 -20.74 10.12
C ALA A 364 -12.84 -22.27 10.33
N GLY A 365 -11.61 -22.74 10.59
CA GLY A 365 -11.33 -24.18 10.79
C GLY A 365 -11.87 -24.77 12.11
N ALA A 366 -12.20 -23.93 13.11
CA ALA A 366 -12.69 -24.38 14.41
C ALA A 366 -14.21 -24.49 14.47
N VAL A 367 -14.92 -23.61 13.76
CA VAL A 367 -16.37 -23.46 13.84
C VAL A 367 -17.13 -24.78 13.61
N PRO A 368 -16.79 -25.63 12.62
CA PRO A 368 -17.52 -26.89 12.39
C PRO A 368 -17.43 -27.88 13.56
N GLY A 369 -16.38 -27.79 14.40
CA GLY A 369 -16.14 -28.70 15.52
C GLY A 369 -16.72 -28.21 16.86
N LEU A 370 -17.35 -27.04 16.90
CA LEU A 370 -17.91 -26.49 18.14
C LEU A 370 -19.16 -27.26 18.59
N ALA A 371 -19.33 -27.39 19.91
CA ALA A 371 -20.50 -28.03 20.49
C ALA A 371 -21.81 -27.26 20.18
N PRO A 372 -22.97 -27.94 20.06
CA PRO A 372 -24.25 -27.29 19.79
C PRO A 372 -24.65 -26.19 20.80
N ALA A 373 -24.11 -26.22 22.02
CA ALA A 373 -24.31 -25.18 23.03
C ALA A 373 -23.82 -23.78 22.58
N TRP A 374 -22.92 -23.72 21.60
CA TRP A 374 -22.43 -22.48 21.00
C TRP A 374 -23.32 -21.93 19.88
N SER A 375 -24.39 -22.63 19.51
CA SER A 375 -25.36 -22.19 18.52
C SER A 375 -25.92 -20.81 18.88
N ARG A 376 -25.84 -19.87 17.94
CA ARG A 376 -26.20 -18.44 18.07
C ARG A 376 -25.41 -17.66 19.13
N ARG A 377 -24.36 -18.24 19.70
CA ARG A 377 -23.47 -17.57 20.66
C ARG A 377 -22.10 -17.24 20.07
N VAL A 378 -21.81 -17.74 18.87
CA VAL A 378 -20.63 -17.34 18.09
C VAL A 378 -21.06 -16.31 17.05
N LEU A 379 -20.48 -15.12 17.14
CA LEU A 379 -20.62 -14.05 16.17
C LEU A 379 -19.29 -13.85 15.44
N LEU A 380 -19.35 -13.84 14.11
CA LEU A 380 -18.19 -13.71 13.24
C LEU A 380 -18.24 -12.39 12.49
N ALA A 381 -17.14 -11.67 12.50
CA ALA A 381 -16.93 -10.52 11.62
C ALA A 381 -16.50 -11.01 10.22
N TYR A 382 -17.17 -10.49 9.19
CA TYR A 382 -16.86 -10.72 7.79
C TYR A 382 -16.59 -9.38 7.10
N PRO A 383 -15.45 -9.19 6.41
CA PRO A 383 -15.17 -7.94 5.70
C PRO A 383 -16.17 -7.70 4.56
N PHE A 384 -16.66 -8.79 3.95
CA PHE A 384 -17.72 -8.82 2.94
C PHE A 384 -18.44 -10.17 3.00
N VAL A 385 -19.63 -10.23 2.44
CA VAL A 385 -20.46 -11.43 2.30
C VAL A 385 -20.88 -11.61 0.83
N PRO A 386 -21.34 -12.81 0.41
CA PRO A 386 -21.81 -13.02 -0.96
C PRO A 386 -22.95 -12.07 -1.39
N GLY A 387 -23.69 -11.52 -0.43
CA GLY A 387 -24.72 -10.49 -0.66
C GLY A 387 -24.18 -9.18 -1.23
N ASP A 388 -22.90 -8.85 -0.99
CA ASP A 388 -22.26 -7.65 -1.53
C ASP A 388 -21.93 -7.78 -3.01
N TRP A 389 -21.91 -9.01 -3.53
CA TRP A 389 -21.48 -9.23 -4.90
C TRP A 389 -22.53 -8.67 -5.86
N THR A 390 -22.16 -7.66 -6.64
CA THR A 390 -22.99 -7.16 -7.72
C THR A 390 -23.02 -8.16 -8.89
N ALA A 391 -23.90 -7.97 -9.86
CA ALA A 391 -23.91 -8.79 -11.07
C ALA A 391 -22.55 -8.73 -11.81
N ARG A 392 -21.95 -7.53 -11.86
CA ARG A 392 -20.61 -7.30 -12.42
C ARG A 392 -19.54 -8.04 -11.62
N GLY A 393 -19.54 -7.91 -10.29
CA GLY A 393 -18.55 -8.58 -9.44
C GLY A 393 -18.63 -10.10 -9.55
N ARG A 394 -19.83 -10.68 -9.52
CA ARG A 394 -20.04 -12.12 -9.74
C ARG A 394 -19.51 -12.58 -11.08
N ALA A 395 -19.78 -11.82 -12.16
CA ALA A 395 -19.29 -12.14 -13.49
C ALA A 395 -17.74 -12.07 -13.56
N THR A 396 -17.13 -11.06 -12.93
CA THR A 396 -15.66 -10.95 -12.83
C THR A 396 -15.06 -12.15 -12.10
N LEU A 397 -15.59 -12.51 -10.92
CA LEU A 397 -15.10 -13.62 -10.11
C LEU A 397 -15.28 -14.97 -10.83
N ALA A 398 -16.46 -15.22 -11.40
CA ALA A 398 -16.74 -16.44 -12.16
C ALA A 398 -15.86 -16.52 -13.42
N GLY A 399 -15.61 -15.39 -14.08
CA GLY A 399 -14.76 -15.33 -15.27
C GLY A 399 -13.31 -15.73 -14.98
N VAL A 400 -12.71 -15.23 -13.88
CA VAL A 400 -11.36 -15.64 -13.51
C VAL A 400 -11.32 -17.11 -13.07
N GLN A 401 -12.32 -17.57 -12.32
CA GLN A 401 -12.43 -18.98 -11.92
C GLN A 401 -12.49 -19.90 -13.13
N GLN A 402 -13.29 -19.56 -14.14
CA GLN A 402 -13.42 -20.35 -15.36
C GLN A 402 -12.12 -20.38 -16.18
N ARG A 403 -11.48 -19.22 -16.41
CA ARG A 403 -10.26 -19.14 -17.24
C ARG A 403 -9.06 -19.81 -16.60
N GLN A 404 -8.96 -19.71 -15.27
CA GLN A 404 -7.82 -20.20 -14.51
C GLN A 404 -8.06 -21.56 -13.83
N GLY A 405 -9.27 -22.13 -13.94
CA GLY A 405 -9.63 -23.39 -13.28
C GLY A 405 -9.60 -23.30 -11.75
N LEU A 406 -10.00 -22.16 -11.18
CA LEU A 406 -9.97 -21.95 -9.73
C LEU A 406 -11.25 -22.45 -9.06
N GLU A 407 -11.07 -23.16 -7.95
CA GLU A 407 -12.17 -23.65 -7.13
C GLU A 407 -12.82 -22.51 -6.30
N PRO A 408 -14.15 -22.51 -6.11
CA PRO A 408 -14.83 -21.50 -5.30
C PRO A 408 -14.45 -21.49 -3.81
N ARG A 409 -13.83 -22.56 -3.31
CA ARG A 409 -13.50 -22.71 -1.87
C ARG A 409 -12.58 -21.61 -1.35
N GLN A 410 -11.78 -20.99 -2.23
CA GLN A 410 -10.90 -19.88 -1.90
C GLN A 410 -11.43 -18.51 -2.36
N ALA A 411 -12.76 -18.38 -2.52
CA ALA A 411 -13.38 -17.14 -2.99
C ALA A 411 -12.94 -15.91 -2.18
N SER A 412 -12.70 -16.03 -0.86
CA SER A 412 -12.25 -14.89 -0.07
C SER A 412 -10.86 -14.38 -0.50
N LEU A 413 -9.94 -15.29 -0.80
CA LEU A 413 -8.60 -14.94 -1.25
C LEU A 413 -8.65 -14.34 -2.65
N GLN A 414 -9.44 -14.96 -3.54
CA GLN A 414 -9.66 -14.46 -4.90
C GLN A 414 -10.26 -13.05 -4.90
N VAL A 415 -11.27 -12.78 -4.06
CA VAL A 415 -11.88 -11.45 -3.91
C VAL A 415 -10.86 -10.43 -3.41
N SER A 416 -10.07 -10.77 -2.38
CA SER A 416 -9.02 -9.87 -1.87
C SER A 416 -8.01 -9.50 -2.96
N THR A 417 -7.51 -10.49 -3.71
CA THR A 417 -6.56 -10.27 -4.82
C THR A 417 -7.19 -9.46 -5.95
N LEU A 418 -8.45 -9.72 -6.31
CA LEU A 418 -9.17 -8.94 -7.32
C LEU A 418 -9.35 -7.48 -6.88
N CYS A 419 -9.65 -7.22 -5.60
CA CYS A 419 -9.74 -5.86 -5.08
C CYS A 419 -8.39 -5.14 -5.14
N ALA A 420 -7.31 -5.80 -4.70
CA ALA A 420 -5.95 -5.24 -4.80
C ALA A 420 -5.58 -4.91 -6.26
N TRP A 421 -5.87 -5.83 -7.18
CA TRP A 421 -5.64 -5.64 -8.61
C TRP A 421 -6.44 -4.46 -9.18
N GLN A 422 -7.73 -4.39 -8.91
CA GLN A 422 -8.60 -3.32 -9.42
C GLN A 422 -8.18 -1.94 -8.89
N LEU A 423 -7.86 -1.84 -7.60
CA LEU A 423 -7.38 -0.60 -6.99
C LEU A 423 -6.04 -0.15 -7.58
N LEU A 424 -5.08 -1.08 -7.74
CA LEU A 424 -3.80 -0.77 -8.37
C LEU A 424 -4.00 -0.28 -9.82
N VAL A 425 -4.82 -0.97 -10.61
CA VAL A 425 -5.10 -0.59 -12.01
C VAL A 425 -5.77 0.79 -12.07
N GLU A 426 -6.71 1.08 -11.16
CA GLU A 426 -7.38 2.38 -11.13
C GLU A 426 -6.41 3.50 -10.77
N ALA A 427 -5.55 3.31 -9.78
CA ALA A 427 -4.49 4.27 -9.44
C ALA A 427 -3.51 4.47 -10.61
N LEU A 428 -3.06 3.39 -11.27
CA LEU A 428 -2.16 3.48 -12.43
C LEU A 428 -2.79 4.22 -13.62
N LYS A 429 -4.11 4.11 -13.82
CA LYS A 429 -4.82 4.91 -14.83
C LYS A 429 -4.77 6.41 -14.50
N GLN A 430 -4.92 6.79 -13.23
CA GLN A 430 -4.87 8.19 -12.79
C GLN A 430 -3.46 8.80 -12.89
N VAL A 431 -2.42 8.01 -12.62
CA VAL A 431 -1.02 8.45 -12.65
C VAL A 431 -0.57 8.93 -14.05
N GLY A 432 -1.05 8.30 -15.12
CA GLY A 432 -0.70 8.70 -16.48
C GLY A 432 0.56 8.03 -17.04
N ARG A 433 1.04 8.54 -18.19
CA ARG A 433 2.21 7.99 -18.90
C ARG A 433 3.51 8.16 -18.12
N ASP A 434 3.57 9.02 -17.12
CA ASP A 434 4.83 9.40 -16.49
C ASP A 434 4.99 8.86 -15.07
N ALA A 435 4.57 7.60 -14.89
CA ALA A 435 4.44 6.98 -13.58
C ALA A 435 5.71 7.01 -12.74
N SER A 436 5.54 7.47 -11.50
CA SER A 436 6.46 7.30 -10.38
C SER A 436 5.75 6.65 -9.19
N ARG A 437 6.52 6.04 -8.29
CA ARG A 437 6.01 5.43 -7.06
C ARG A 437 5.33 6.49 -6.19
N GLU A 438 5.88 7.69 -6.14
CA GLU A 438 5.28 8.83 -5.44
C GLU A 438 3.90 9.19 -6.01
N GLN A 439 3.76 9.25 -7.34
CA GLN A 439 2.47 9.48 -7.97
C GLN A 439 1.50 8.32 -7.74
N LEU A 440 1.99 7.07 -7.72
CA LEU A 440 1.16 5.92 -7.40
C LEU A 440 0.60 6.02 -5.97
N LEU A 441 1.44 6.36 -4.99
CA LEU A 441 1.01 6.57 -3.60
C LEU A 441 -0.06 7.67 -3.52
N GLY A 442 0.19 8.81 -4.17
CA GLY A 442 -0.77 9.91 -4.23
C GLY A 442 -2.09 9.50 -4.90
N ALA A 443 -2.04 8.79 -6.02
CA ALA A 443 -3.23 8.30 -6.71
C ALA A 443 -4.02 7.30 -5.87
N LEU A 444 -3.34 6.38 -5.18
CA LEU A 444 -3.98 5.46 -4.25
C LEU A 444 -4.68 6.22 -3.11
N GLU A 445 -4.06 7.24 -2.54
CA GLU A 445 -4.66 8.10 -1.50
C GLU A 445 -5.90 8.87 -1.98
N GLN A 446 -6.05 9.11 -3.29
CA GLN A 446 -7.22 9.77 -3.87
C GLN A 446 -8.33 8.78 -4.26
N LEU A 447 -8.13 7.47 -4.09
CA LEU A 447 -9.18 6.49 -4.34
C LEU A 447 -10.23 6.57 -3.23
N HIS A 448 -11.44 6.99 -3.58
CA HIS A 448 -12.57 7.10 -2.69
C HIS A 448 -13.76 6.37 -3.31
N ASP A 449 -14.57 5.70 -2.47
CA ASP A 449 -15.83 5.07 -2.86
C ASP A 449 -15.72 4.13 -4.09
N VAL A 450 -14.61 3.41 -4.22
CA VAL A 450 -14.34 2.49 -5.32
C VAL A 450 -15.22 1.25 -5.19
N ASP A 451 -16.17 1.13 -6.12
CA ASP A 451 -17.00 -0.07 -6.28
C ASP A 451 -16.28 -1.13 -7.13
N THR A 452 -15.74 -2.15 -6.48
CA THR A 452 -15.18 -3.36 -7.13
C THR A 452 -16.27 -4.37 -7.54
N GLY A 453 -17.48 -4.17 -7.02
CA GLY A 453 -18.61 -5.07 -7.15
C GLY A 453 -18.52 -6.34 -6.30
N LEU A 454 -17.50 -6.50 -5.45
CA LEU A 454 -17.26 -7.72 -4.66
C LEU A 454 -17.26 -7.49 -3.15
N THR A 455 -17.19 -6.24 -2.73
CA THR A 455 -17.13 -5.80 -1.34
C THR A 455 -17.96 -4.53 -1.20
N PRO A 456 -18.26 -4.08 0.03
CA PRO A 456 -18.57 -2.68 0.28
C PRO A 456 -17.50 -1.75 -0.33
N LEU A 457 -17.89 -0.49 -0.56
CA LEU A 457 -17.04 0.50 -1.23
C LEU A 457 -15.67 0.63 -0.56
N LEU A 458 -14.63 0.61 -1.37
CA LEU A 458 -13.24 0.70 -0.92
C LEU A 458 -12.73 2.14 -1.06
N GLY A 459 -11.94 2.59 -0.10
CA GLY A 459 -11.31 3.90 -0.22
C GLY A 459 -10.14 4.07 0.73
N PHE A 460 -9.13 4.79 0.24
CA PHE A 460 -7.99 5.22 1.02
C PHE A 460 -8.07 6.74 1.24
N GLY A 461 -7.07 7.26 1.95
CA GLY A 461 -6.91 8.68 2.18
C GLY A 461 -5.51 8.98 2.73
N PRO A 462 -5.14 10.25 2.87
CA PRO A 462 -3.91 10.63 3.58
C PRO A 462 -3.88 9.99 4.97
N GLY A 463 -2.89 9.13 5.23
CA GLY A 463 -2.77 8.39 6.49
C GLY A 463 -3.75 7.21 6.67
N ARG A 464 -4.75 7.05 5.79
CA ARG A 464 -5.68 5.90 5.81
C ARG A 464 -5.21 4.83 4.82
N ARG A 465 -4.62 3.77 5.39
CA ARG A 465 -3.96 2.68 4.65
C ARG A 465 -4.78 1.39 4.54
N GLN A 466 -5.97 1.37 5.12
CA GLN A 466 -6.96 0.30 4.96
C GLN A 466 -8.15 0.81 4.14
N GLY A 467 -8.52 0.06 3.11
CA GLY A 467 -9.59 0.38 2.17
C GLY A 467 -10.96 0.38 2.83
N MET A 468 -11.09 -0.37 3.92
CA MET A 468 -12.31 -0.53 4.73
C MET A 468 -11.94 -0.52 6.21
N ALA A 469 -12.88 -0.13 7.05
CA ALA A 469 -12.69 -0.11 8.50
C ALA A 469 -13.93 -0.66 9.22
N GLY A 470 -14.41 -1.85 8.85
CA GLY A 470 -15.64 -2.41 9.40
C GLY A 470 -15.90 -3.85 8.98
N ALA A 471 -17.04 -4.39 9.37
CA ALA A 471 -17.45 -5.74 8.99
C ALA A 471 -18.96 -5.92 9.01
N HIS A 472 -19.46 -6.90 8.25
CA HIS A 472 -20.73 -7.56 8.51
C HIS A 472 -20.61 -8.43 9.77
N VAL A 473 -21.73 -8.67 10.44
CA VAL A 473 -21.78 -9.61 11.58
C VAL A 473 -22.65 -10.79 11.22
N VAL A 474 -22.09 -11.99 11.37
CA VAL A 474 -22.72 -13.26 11.03
C VAL A 474 -22.82 -14.13 12.28
N ALA A 475 -24.03 -14.56 12.62
CA ALA A 475 -24.26 -15.52 13.68
C ALA A 475 -24.14 -16.95 13.16
N VAL A 476 -23.47 -17.81 13.93
CA VAL A 476 -23.33 -19.24 13.62
C VAL A 476 -24.44 -20.04 14.27
N SER A 477 -25.12 -20.89 13.51
CA SER A 477 -26.07 -21.90 14.01
C SER A 477 -25.47 -23.31 13.96
N LEU A 478 -25.66 -24.12 14.99
CA LEU A 478 -25.12 -25.49 15.15
C LEU A 478 -26.23 -26.46 15.60
N PRO A 479 -26.14 -27.79 15.35
CA PRO A 479 -25.05 -28.51 14.65
C PRO A 479 -25.09 -28.34 13.12
N GLY A 480 -23.92 -28.45 12.47
CA GLY A 480 -23.74 -28.12 11.05
C GLY A 480 -23.78 -26.60 10.85
N PRO A 481 -22.62 -25.94 10.67
CA PRO A 481 -22.56 -24.48 10.78
C PRO A 481 -23.39 -23.80 9.69
N GLY A 482 -24.56 -23.29 10.08
CA GLY A 482 -25.35 -22.35 9.31
C GLY A 482 -24.87 -20.93 9.60
N TYR A 483 -24.70 -20.13 8.56
CA TYR A 483 -24.23 -18.75 8.67
C TYR A 483 -25.37 -17.80 8.33
N VAL A 484 -25.80 -16.99 9.29
CA VAL A 484 -26.87 -16.01 9.11
C VAL A 484 -26.32 -14.61 9.37
N GLU A 485 -26.38 -13.76 8.37
CA GLU A 485 -26.06 -12.34 8.54
C GLU A 485 -27.08 -11.70 9.50
N VAL A 486 -26.58 -11.13 10.59
CA VAL A 486 -27.38 -10.47 11.64
C VAL A 486 -27.16 -8.97 11.70
N ALA A 487 -26.10 -8.47 11.06
CA ALA A 487 -25.91 -7.06 10.79
C ALA A 487 -25.18 -6.84 9.47
N PRO A 488 -25.64 -5.89 8.62
CA PRO A 488 -24.93 -5.49 7.42
C PRO A 488 -23.62 -4.79 7.77
N TYR A 489 -22.76 -4.62 6.76
CA TYR A 489 -21.53 -3.85 6.90
C TYR A 489 -21.81 -2.48 7.52
N ARG A 490 -21.02 -2.15 8.54
CA ARG A 490 -20.96 -0.81 9.11
C ARG A 490 -19.49 -0.43 9.33
N PRO A 491 -19.05 0.73 8.84
CA PRO A 491 -17.77 1.29 9.24
C PRO A 491 -17.75 1.51 10.75
N VAL A 492 -16.63 1.18 11.38
CA VAL A 492 -16.32 1.59 12.74
C VAL A 492 -16.07 3.09 12.71
N PRO A 493 -16.73 3.89 13.56
CA PRO A 493 -16.50 5.33 13.61
C PRO A 493 -15.04 5.63 13.91
N ASP A 494 -14.44 6.57 13.18
CA ASP A 494 -13.18 7.18 13.58
C ASP A 494 -13.37 7.89 14.93
N THR A 495 -12.37 7.86 15.81
CA THR A 495 -12.45 8.65 17.06
C THR A 495 -12.46 10.12 16.69
N PRO A 496 -13.27 10.96 17.36
CA PRO A 496 -13.16 12.41 17.28
C PRO A 496 -11.77 12.90 17.68
#